data_AF-A0A0S8AL60-F1
#
_entry.id   AF-A0A0S8AL60-F1
#
_cell.length_a   1.000
_cell.length_b   1.000
_cell.length_c   1.000
_cell.angle_alpha   90.00
_cell.angle_beta   90.00
_cell.angle_gamma   90.00
#
_symmetry.space_group_name_H-M   'P 1'
#
loop_
_entity.id
_entity.type
_entity.pdbx_description
1 polymer ?
#
loop_
_entity_poly.entity_id
_entity_poly.type
_entity_poly.pdbx_seq_one_letter_code
_entity_poly.pdbx_strand_id
1 'polypeptide(L)'
;MGIYLLIAFLGTICGFFSGLLGIGGGIIMAPLLLYVPPLFGFEFLSMHTVAGLTIVQGLVACISGVIVHKRFNSVSGSLAGWMGITIFIAALIGGAGSEYASQHVLLLIFGILALL
;
A
#
# COMPACT_ATOMS: atom_id res chain seq x y z
N MET A 1 -15.73 -2.46 -17.38
CA MET A 1 -16.56 -1.92 -16.28
C MET A 1 -16.46 -2.78 -15.01
N GLY A 2 -16.58 -4.11 -15.08
CA GLY A 2 -16.62 -4.99 -13.90
C GLY A 2 -15.36 -4.98 -13.02
N ILE A 3 -14.16 -4.92 -13.62
CA ILE A 3 -12.90 -4.97 -12.87
C ILE A 3 -12.68 -3.76 -11.96
N TYR A 4 -13.10 -2.56 -12.37
CA TYR A 4 -12.97 -1.35 -11.55
C TYR A 4 -13.89 -1.37 -10.32
N LEU A 5 -15.11 -1.90 -10.46
CA LEU A 5 -16.03 -2.10 -9.34
C LEU A 5 -15.48 -3.14 -8.36
N LEU A 6 -14.89 -4.22 -8.86
CA LEU A 6 -14.26 -5.25 -8.04
C LEU A 6 -13.08 -4.66 -7.25
N ILE A 7 -12.18 -3.91 -7.91
CA ILE A 7 -11.04 -3.24 -7.27
C ILE A 7 -11.52 -2.20 -6.25
N ALA A 8 -12.55 -1.42 -6.53
CA ALA A 8 -13.11 -0.45 -5.60
C ALA A 8 -13.69 -1.13 -4.34
N PHE A 9 -14.41 -2.23 -4.51
CA PHE A 9 -14.95 -3.01 -3.40
C PHE A 9 -13.84 -3.65 -2.56
N LEU A 10 -12.89 -4.33 -3.21
CA LEU A 10 -11.71 -4.93 -2.57
C LEU A 10 -10.87 -3.89 -1.84
N GLY A 11 -10.61 -2.74 -2.47
CA GLY A 11 -9.86 -1.63 -1.87
C GLY A 11 -10.57 -1.03 -0.66
N THR A 12 -11.90 -0.93 -0.69
CA THR A 12 -12.66 -0.42 0.47
C THR A 12 -12.58 -1.39 1.65
N ILE A 13 -12.77 -2.69 1.42
CA ILE A 13 -12.65 -3.73 2.46
C ILE A 13 -11.21 -3.79 2.99
N CYS A 14 -10.22 -3.85 2.10
CA CYS A 14 -8.81 -3.91 2.48
C CYS A 14 -8.37 -2.64 3.22
N GLY A 15 -8.85 -1.46 2.80
CA GLY A 15 -8.59 -0.18 3.46
C GLY A 15 -9.17 -0.13 4.88
N PHE A 16 -10.36 -0.70 5.09
CA PHE A 16 -10.97 -0.82 6.41
C PHE A 16 -10.12 -1.72 7.33
N PHE A 17 -9.75 -2.93 6.88
CA PHE A 17 -8.90 -3.83 7.65
C PHE A 17 -7.49 -3.28 7.86
N SER A 18 -6.93 -2.57 6.87
CA SER A 18 -5.67 -1.85 6.98
C SER A 18 -5.68 -0.84 8.12
N GLY A 19 -6.75 -0.03 8.19
CA GLY A 19 -6.91 0.97 9.24
C GLY A 19 -7.13 0.33 10.62
N LEU A 20 -7.83 -0.80 10.67
CA LEU A 20 -8.09 -1.55 11.90
C LEU A 20 -6.82 -2.21 12.46
N LEU A 21 -6.03 -2.89 11.61
CA LEU A 21 -4.82 -3.58 12.02
C LEU A 21 -3.63 -2.62 12.22
N GLY A 22 -3.62 -1.45 11.56
CA GLY A 22 -2.54 -0.47 11.69
C GLY A 22 -1.22 -0.87 11.00
N ILE A 23 -1.15 -2.03 10.36
CA ILE A 23 0.07 -2.57 9.71
C ILE A 23 0.27 -1.98 8.29
N GLY A 24 -0.70 -1.22 7.78
CA GLY A 24 -0.71 -0.75 6.39
C GLY A 24 -1.12 -1.89 5.45
N GLY A 25 -2.23 -1.69 4.74
CA GLY A 25 -3.00 -2.72 4.07
C GLY A 25 -2.29 -3.50 2.99
N GLY A 26 -1.05 -3.17 2.65
CA GLY A 26 -0.26 -3.83 1.62
C GLY A 26 -0.14 -5.34 1.82
N ILE A 27 0.02 -5.82 3.06
CA ILE A 27 0.16 -7.26 3.35
C ILE A 27 -1.11 -8.04 2.97
N ILE A 28 -2.29 -7.47 3.22
CA ILE A 28 -3.58 -8.11 2.90
C ILE A 28 -3.95 -7.84 1.43
N MET A 29 -3.79 -6.61 0.98
CA MET A 29 -4.26 -6.11 -0.30
C MET A 29 -3.44 -6.60 -1.49
N ALA A 30 -2.12 -6.78 -1.33
CA ALA A 30 -1.27 -7.27 -2.42
C ALA A 30 -1.66 -8.69 -2.86
N PRO A 31 -1.73 -9.72 -1.98
CA PRO A 31 -2.18 -11.06 -2.42
C PRO A 31 -3.64 -11.05 -2.88
N LEU A 32 -4.52 -10.28 -2.24
CA LEU A 32 -5.92 -10.17 -2.67
C LEU A 32 -6.05 -9.62 -4.10
N LEU A 33 -5.35 -8.55 -4.46
CA LEU A 33 -5.40 -8.00 -5.81
C LEU A 33 -4.64 -8.84 -6.84
N LEU A 34 -3.67 -9.65 -6.43
CA LEU A 34 -2.92 -10.52 -7.34
C LEU A 34 -3.69 -11.82 -7.65
N TYR A 35 -4.42 -12.37 -6.67
CA TYR A 35 -5.08 -13.68 -6.78
C TYR A 35 -6.59 -13.61 -7.00
N VAL A 36 -7.30 -12.56 -6.54
CA VAL A 36 -8.77 -12.48 -6.67
C VAL A 36 -9.25 -12.13 -8.08
N PRO A 37 -8.66 -11.16 -8.82
CA PRO A 37 -9.12 -10.88 -10.19
C PRO A 37 -9.04 -12.10 -11.13
N PRO A 38 -7.97 -12.93 -11.11
CA PRO A 38 -7.91 -14.18 -11.88
C PRO A 38 -9.00 -15.19 -11.49
N LEU A 39 -9.36 -15.29 -10.20
CA LEU A 39 -10.43 -16.19 -9.72
C LEU A 39 -11.81 -15.81 -10.24
N PHE A 40 -12.03 -14.52 -10.56
CA PHE A 40 -13.26 -14.01 -11.15
C PHE A 40 -13.24 -13.96 -12.68
N GLY A 41 -12.20 -14.50 -13.33
CA GLY A 41 -12.06 -14.55 -14.80
C GLY A 41 -11.61 -13.24 -15.45
N PHE A 42 -11.03 -12.31 -14.67
CA PHE A 42 -10.47 -11.06 -15.17
C PHE A 42 -8.96 -11.19 -15.46
N GLU A 43 -8.42 -10.28 -16.27
CA GLU A 43 -7.00 -10.25 -16.61
C GLU A 43 -6.09 -10.13 -15.37
N PHE A 44 -4.92 -10.76 -15.44
CA PHE A 44 -3.90 -10.67 -14.40
C PHE A 44 -3.46 -9.22 -14.21
N LEU A 45 -3.60 -8.71 -12.98
CA LEU A 45 -3.01 -7.44 -12.60
C LEU A 45 -1.50 -7.61 -12.45
N SER A 46 -0.72 -6.78 -13.14
CA SER A 46 0.74 -6.78 -12.99
C SER A 46 1.12 -6.38 -11.55
N MET A 47 2.26 -6.89 -11.07
CA MET A 47 2.77 -6.53 -9.74
C MET A 47 3.01 -5.03 -9.60
N HIS A 48 3.39 -4.34 -10.67
CA HIS A 48 3.54 -2.87 -10.68
C HIS A 48 2.21 -2.16 -10.39
N THR A 49 1.11 -2.62 -10.98
CA THR A 49 -0.23 -2.05 -10.75
C THR A 49 -0.70 -2.30 -9.32
N VAL A 50 -0.52 -3.52 -8.82
CA VAL A 50 -0.89 -3.89 -7.44
C VAL A 50 -0.09 -3.09 -6.43
N ALA A 51 1.24 -2.99 -6.61
CA ALA A 51 2.11 -2.18 -5.76
C ALA A 51 1.71 -0.69 -5.78
N GLY A 52 1.40 -0.14 -6.95
CA GLY A 52 0.91 1.23 -7.07
C GLY A 52 -0.38 1.47 -6.28
N LEU A 53 -1.36 0.57 -6.41
CA LEU A 53 -2.63 0.66 -5.69
C LEU A 53 -2.44 0.59 -4.17
N THR A 54 -1.60 -0.32 -3.67
CA THR A 54 -1.34 -0.47 -2.22
C THR A 54 -0.63 0.75 -1.63
N ILE A 55 0.31 1.35 -2.37
CA ILE A 55 1.00 2.58 -1.96
C ILE A 55 0.03 3.77 -1.88
N VAL A 56 -0.78 3.98 -2.92
CA VAL A 56 -1.76 5.08 -2.94
C VAL A 56 -2.76 4.92 -1.79
N GLN A 57 -3.27 3.71 -1.56
CA GLN A 57 -4.16 3.44 -0.44
C GLN A 57 -3.48 3.69 0.91
N GLY A 58 -2.25 3.22 1.09
CA GLY A 58 -1.46 3.43 2.30
C GLY A 58 -1.23 4.91 2.59
N LEU A 59 -0.94 5.71 1.56
CA LEU A 59 -0.78 7.16 1.68
C LEU A 59 -2.04 7.84 2.21
N VAL A 60 -3.21 7.51 1.66
CA VAL A 60 -4.51 8.05 2.13
C VAL A 60 -4.77 7.64 3.58
N ALA A 61 -4.49 6.39 3.93
CA ALA A 61 -4.63 5.88 5.30
C ALA A 61 -3.70 6.61 6.28
N CYS A 62 -2.44 6.83 5.92
CA CYS A 62 -1.47 7.56 6.73
C CYS A 62 -1.88 9.02 6.94
N ILE A 63 -2.36 9.71 5.90
CA ILE A 63 -2.85 11.10 6.02
C ILE A 63 -4.02 11.15 7.00
N SER A 64 -5.00 10.25 6.85
CA SER A 64 -6.13 10.14 7.78
C SER A 64 -5.66 9.87 9.22
N GLY A 65 -4.72 8.94 9.39
CA GLY A 65 -4.10 8.60 10.66
C GLY A 65 -3.42 9.79 11.33
N VAL A 66 -2.63 10.59 10.59
CA VAL A 66 -1.97 11.80 11.09
C VAL A 66 -2.99 12.85 11.53
N ILE A 67 -4.06 13.09 10.75
CA ILE A 67 -5.09 14.07 11.10
C ILE A 67 -5.78 13.67 12.41
N VAL A 68 -6.11 12.39 12.58
CA VAL A 68 -6.73 11.86 13.80
C VAL A 68 -5.76 11.92 14.98
N HIS A 69 -4.52 11.44 14.83
CA HIS A 69 -3.51 11.43 15.89
C HIS A 69 -3.05 12.82 16.32
N LYS A 70 -3.05 13.80 15.41
CA LYS A 70 -2.75 15.20 15.74
C LYS A 70 -3.77 15.77 16.73
N ARG A 71 -5.02 15.27 16.73
CA ARG A 71 -6.06 15.66 17.67
C ARG A 71 -5.81 15.16 19.11
N PHE A 72 -5.04 14.08 19.27
CA PHE A 72 -4.71 13.48 20.57
C PHE A 72 -3.42 14.04 21.21
N ASN A 73 -2.78 15.05 20.59
CA ASN A 73 -1.56 15.71 21.09
C ASN A 73 -0.36 14.75 21.35
N SER A 74 -0.39 13.54 20.79
CA SER A 74 0.61 12.49 21.00
C SER A 74 1.73 12.48 19.95
N VAL A 75 1.85 13.51 19.11
CA VAL A 75 2.82 13.55 18.00
C VAL A 75 3.72 14.78 18.12
N SER A 76 5.02 14.56 18.30
CA SER A 76 6.01 15.63 18.21
C SER A 76 6.13 16.07 16.76
N GLY A 77 5.61 17.26 16.44
CA GLY A 77 5.59 17.78 15.06
C GLY A 77 6.99 17.86 14.42
N SER A 78 8.03 18.05 15.23
CA SER A 78 9.43 18.04 14.78
C SER A 78 9.89 16.65 14.31
N LEU A 79 9.56 15.59 15.05
CA LEU A 79 9.95 14.22 14.68
C LEU A 79 9.16 13.73 13.47
N ALA A 80 7.86 14.04 13.42
CA ALA A 80 7.02 13.72 12.27
C ALA A 80 7.50 14.42 10.99
N GLY A 81 7.98 15.66 11.09
CA GLY A 81 8.57 16.39 9.96
C GLY A 81 9.86 15.74 9.47
N TRP A 82 10.80 15.45 10.38
CA TRP A 82 12.06 14.80 10.02
C TRP A 82 11.84 13.41 9.42
N MET A 83 11.09 12.53 10.11
CA MET A 83 10.78 11.19 9.62
C MET A 83 10.00 11.22 8.31
N GLY A 84 8.98 12.09 8.21
CA GLY A 84 8.16 12.23 7.02
C GLY A 84 8.96 12.62 5.78
N ILE A 85 9.85 13.61 5.91
CA ILE A 85 10.72 14.05 4.80
C ILE A 85 11.67 12.93 4.37
N THR A 86 12.32 12.23 5.32
CA THR A 86 13.25 11.15 4.97
C THR A 86 12.53 9.99 4.29
N ILE A 87 11.36 9.58 4.82
CA ILE A 87 10.52 8.52 4.23
C ILE A 87 10.03 8.95 2.84
N PHE A 88 9.61 10.19 2.67
CA PHE A 88 9.13 10.70 1.38
C PHE A 88 10.22 10.65 0.30
N ILE A 89 11.42 11.14 0.61
CA ILE A 89 12.56 11.10 -0.33
C ILE A 89 12.95 9.66 -0.65
N ALA A 90 13.06 8.80 0.37
CA ALA A 90 13.40 7.39 0.18
C ALA A 90 12.35 6.65 -0.67
N ALA A 91 11.06 6.92 -0.45
CA ALA A 91 9.97 6.34 -1.22
C ALA A 91 9.96 6.80 -2.68
N LEU A 92 10.30 8.07 -2.94
CA LEU A 92 10.41 8.62 -4.30
C LEU A 92 11.54 7.95 -5.09
N ILE A 93 12.72 7.83 -4.46
CA ILE A 93 13.87 7.15 -5.06
C ILE A 93 13.59 5.66 -5.25
N GLY A 94 13.01 4.99 -4.25
CA GLY A 94 12.64 3.57 -4.34
C GLY A 94 11.57 3.29 -5.38
N GLY A 95 10.56 4.16 -5.50
CA GLY A 95 9.51 4.07 -6.51
C GLY A 95 10.06 4.23 -7.93
N ALA A 96 10.90 5.25 -8.18
CA ALA A 96 11.56 5.44 -9.46
C ALA A 96 12.53 4.29 -9.79
N GLY A 97 13.23 3.75 -8.80
CA GLY A 97 14.10 2.58 -8.95
C GLY A 97 13.34 1.28 -9.22
N SER A 98 12.07 1.19 -8.83
CA SER A 98 11.26 -0.02 -8.98
C SER A 98 10.95 -0.38 -10.44
N GLU A 99 11.01 0.58 -11.36
CA GLU A 99 10.80 0.35 -12.79
C GLU A 99 11.93 -0.50 -13.41
N TYR A 100 13.14 -0.43 -12.85
CA TYR A 100 14.28 -1.23 -13.27
C TYR A 100 14.33 -2.61 -12.61
N ALA A 101 13.47 -2.87 -11.63
CA ALA A 101 13.41 -4.14 -10.92
C ALA A 101 12.45 -5.11 -11.63
N SER A 102 12.93 -6.32 -11.91
CA SER A 102 12.08 -7.39 -12.47
C SER A 102 10.94 -7.73 -11.51
N GLN A 103 9.75 -7.99 -12.06
CA GLN A 103 8.54 -8.38 -11.31
C GLN A 103 8.81 -9.49 -10.28
N HIS A 104 9.66 -10.47 -10.61
CA HIS A 104 10.02 -11.57 -9.70
C HIS A 104 10.80 -11.10 -8.48
N VAL A 105 11.70 -10.13 -8.64
CA VAL A 105 12.49 -9.56 -7.56
C VAL A 105 11.59 -8.75 -6.62
N LEU A 106 10.68 -7.96 -7.18
CA LEU A 106 9.71 -7.18 -6.40
C LEU A 106 8.80 -8.09 -5.56
N LEU A 107 8.35 -9.20 -6.15
CA LEU A 107 7.50 -10.18 -5.50
C LEU A 107 8.25 -10.95 -4.39
N LEU A 108 9.53 -11.26 -4.58
CA LEU A 108 10.40 -11.86 -3.55
C LEU A 108 10.62 -10.91 -2.37
N ILE A 109 10.96 -9.65 -2.64
CA ILE A 109 11.15 -8.62 -1.59
C ILE A 109 9.87 -8.46 -0.78
N PHE A 110 8.72 -8.35 -1.47
CA PHE A 110 7.43 -8.27 -0.83
C PHE A 110 7.14 -9.50 0.05
N GLY A 111 7.42 -10.70 -0.45
CA GLY A 111 7.21 -11.95 0.28
C GLY A 111 8.06 -12.07 1.55
N ILE A 112 9.32 -11.63 1.51
CA ILE A 112 10.21 -11.61 2.69
C ILE A 112 9.70 -10.60 3.73
N LEU A 113 9.33 -9.40 3.31
CA LEU A 113 8.81 -8.37 4.20
C LEU A 113 7.48 -8.76 4.87
N ALA A 114 6.61 -9.48 4.15
CA ALA A 114 5.36 -9.96 4.71
C ALA A 114 5.53 -11.08 5.76
N LEU A 115 6.69 -11.73 5.79
CA LEU A 115 7.04 -12.78 6.76
C LEU A 115 7.68 -12.25 8.05
N LEU A 116 8.22 -11.03 8.02
CA LEU A 116 8.84 -10.35 9.16
C LEU A 116 7.79 -9.65 10.04
#